data_AF-A0A545TE61-F1
#
_entry.id   AF-A0A545TE61-F1
#
_cell.length_a   1.000
_cell.length_b   1.000
_cell.length_c   1.000
_cell.angle_alpha   90.00
_cell.angle_beta   90.00
_cell.angle_gamma   90.00
#
_symmetry.space_group_name_H-M   'P 1'
#
loop_
_entity.id
_entity.type
_entity.pdbx_description
1 polymer ?
#
loop_
_entity_poly.entity_id
_entity_poly.type
_entity_poly.pdbx_seq_one_letter_code
_entity_poly.pdbx_strand_id
1 'polypeptide(L)'
;MANNPQVYKPRSGESENHQFTRSGRFYCVNSNWFFKTREGLNYGPYSSKTECRYAYDEFIDVVSASNDLGGIPVDFDDSAGSWTVPKINFN
;
A
#
# COMPACT_ATOMS: atom_id res chain seq x y z
N MET A 1 27.85 16.51 1.72
CA MET A 1 26.53 17.09 2.11
C MET A 1 26.03 16.34 3.35
N ALA A 2 26.01 16.98 4.52
CA ALA A 2 25.57 16.35 5.76
C ALA A 2 24.04 16.34 5.84
N ASN A 3 23.42 15.15 6.01
CA ASN A 3 21.98 15.02 6.22
C ASN A 3 21.63 15.55 7.62
N ASN A 4 20.81 16.60 7.67
CA ASN A 4 20.29 17.17 8.90
C ASN A 4 19.27 16.19 9.53
N PRO A 5 19.53 15.58 10.71
CA PRO A 5 18.58 14.67 11.32
C PRO A 5 17.37 15.48 11.80
N GLN A 6 16.19 15.17 11.26
CA GLN A 6 14.92 15.77 11.69
C GLN A 6 14.70 15.43 13.16
N VAL A 7 14.80 16.42 14.05
CA VAL A 7 14.55 16.26 15.48
C VAL A 7 13.06 15.97 15.66
N TYR A 8 12.74 14.72 15.99
CA TYR A 8 11.39 14.28 16.26
C TYR A 8 10.97 14.75 17.66
N LYS A 9 9.88 15.53 17.75
CA LYS A 9 9.26 15.90 19.02
C LYS A 9 8.14 14.90 19.33
N PRO A 10 8.28 14.03 20.35
CA PRO A 10 7.27 13.04 20.70
C PRO A 10 5.98 13.72 21.19
N ARG A 11 4.83 13.05 21.00
CA ARG A 11 3.56 13.50 21.58
C ARG A 11 3.55 13.22 23.09
N SER A 12 2.75 13.98 23.82
CA SER A 12 2.61 13.77 25.27
C SER A 12 2.10 12.35 25.54
N GLY A 13 2.89 11.54 26.24
CA GLY A 13 2.59 10.13 26.56
C GLY A 13 3.32 9.08 25.70
N GLU A 14 4.10 9.47 24.67
CA GLU A 14 4.96 8.52 23.95
C GLU A 14 6.28 8.29 24.69
N SER A 15 6.71 7.03 24.81
CA SER A 15 7.99 6.65 25.42
C SER A 15 9.17 7.25 24.64
N GLU A 16 10.11 7.85 25.37
CA GLU A 16 11.27 8.59 24.82
C GLU A 16 12.21 7.74 23.93
N ASN A 17 12.07 6.42 23.98
CA ASN A 17 12.90 5.45 23.26
C ASN A 17 12.22 4.85 22.02
N HIS A 18 11.45 5.65 21.28
CA HIS A 18 10.99 5.24 19.95
C HIS A 18 11.72 6.07 18.90
N GLN A 19 12.81 5.51 18.37
CA GLN A 19 13.40 6.01 17.15
C GLN A 19 12.44 5.68 16.01
N PHE A 20 11.44 6.53 15.78
CA PHE A 20 10.71 6.53 14.52
C PHE A 20 11.67 7.02 13.46
N THR A 21 12.52 6.12 12.96
CA THR A 21 13.20 6.36 11.70
C THR A 21 12.08 6.50 10.68
N ARG A 22 11.71 7.74 10.37
CA ARG A 22 11.00 8.11 9.15
C ARG A 22 11.92 7.88 7.95
N SER A 23 12.59 6.73 7.89
CA SER A 23 13.12 6.20 6.64
C SER A 23 11.94 6.26 5.70
N GLY A 24 12.08 7.06 4.65
CA GLY A 24 11.02 7.27 3.67
C GLY A 24 10.55 5.94 3.09
N ARG A 25 9.61 5.99 2.16
CA ARG A 25 9.07 4.77 1.54
C ARG A 25 10.14 3.93 0.83
N PHE A 26 11.35 4.47 0.60
CA PHE A 26 12.47 3.81 -0.06
C PHE A 26 13.60 3.48 0.92
N TYR A 27 14.16 2.28 0.82
CA TYR A 27 15.31 1.86 1.61
C TYR A 27 16.20 0.90 0.81
N CYS A 28 17.45 0.72 1.25
CA CYS A 28 18.44 -0.12 0.56
C CYS A 28 18.97 -1.18 1.53
N VAL A 29 19.02 -2.43 1.08
CA VAL A 29 19.55 -3.58 1.82
C VAL A 29 20.42 -4.40 0.87
N ASN A 30 21.67 -4.68 1.25
CA ASN A 30 22.62 -5.48 0.45
C ASN A 30 22.75 -4.97 -1.00
N SER A 31 22.89 -3.65 -1.17
CA SER A 31 22.96 -2.98 -2.49
C SER A 31 21.70 -3.09 -3.36
N ASN A 32 20.61 -3.63 -2.83
CA ASN A 32 19.32 -3.69 -3.49
C ASN A 32 18.35 -2.68 -2.90
N TRP A 33 17.58 -2.04 -3.76
CA TRP A 33 16.59 -1.04 -3.40
C TRP A 33 15.22 -1.66 -3.23
N PHE A 34 14.48 -1.15 -2.25
CA PHE A 34 13.13 -1.58 -1.92
C PHE A 34 12.26 -0.38 -1.60
N PHE A 35 10.95 -0.53 -1.78
CA PHE A 35 9.97 0.38 -1.19
C PHE A 35 8.96 -0.34 -0.31
N LYS A 36 8.49 0.34 0.74
CA LYS A 36 7.47 -0.17 1.68
C LYS A 36 6.12 0.50 1.46
N THR A 37 5.05 -0.29 1.51
CA THR A 37 3.67 0.22 1.58
C THR A 37 3.22 0.33 3.04
N ARG A 38 2.02 0.86 3.29
CA ARG A 38 1.48 0.97 4.65
C ARG A 38 1.13 -0.41 5.24
N GLU A 39 1.07 -1.43 4.39
CA GLU A 39 0.56 -2.77 4.68
C GLU A 39 1.69 -3.69 5.17
N GLY A 40 2.90 -3.14 5.34
CA GLY A 40 4.07 -3.88 5.81
C GLY A 40 4.74 -4.74 4.74
N LEU A 41 4.23 -4.71 3.51
CA LEU A 41 4.85 -5.37 2.37
C LEU A 41 5.97 -4.52 1.78
N ASN A 42 7.05 -5.21 1.40
CA ASN A 42 8.25 -4.63 0.84
C ASN A 42 8.40 -5.08 -0.62
N TYR A 43 8.51 -4.13 -1.53
CA TYR A 43 8.60 -4.36 -2.97
C TYR A 43 10.02 -4.14 -3.46
N GLY A 44 10.49 -5.02 -4.34
CA GLY A 44 11.87 -5.12 -4.83
C GLY A 44 12.31 -6.59 -4.90
N PRO A 45 13.60 -6.88 -5.06
CA PRO A 45 14.73 -5.94 -5.13
C PRO A 45 14.82 -5.19 -6.47
N TYR A 46 15.22 -3.92 -6.41
CA TYR A 46 15.57 -3.10 -7.58
C TYR A 46 17.07 -2.79 -7.58
N SER A 47 17.66 -2.65 -8.76
CA SER A 47 19.10 -2.43 -8.92
C SER A 47 19.51 -0.99 -8.54
N SER A 48 18.57 -0.05 -8.62
CA SER A 48 18.81 1.36 -8.29
C SER A 48 17.63 2.02 -7.59
N LYS A 49 17.90 3.13 -6.89
CA LYS A 49 16.86 3.97 -6.28
C LYS A 49 15.88 4.52 -7.32
N THR A 50 16.37 4.84 -8.50
CA THR A 50 15.58 5.41 -9.60
C THR A 50 14.59 4.38 -10.13
N GLU A 51 15.05 3.15 -10.37
CA GLU A 51 14.18 2.04 -10.77
C GLU A 51 13.10 1.75 -9.71
N CYS A 52 13.50 1.75 -8.44
CA CYS A 52 12.58 1.60 -7.31
C CYS A 52 11.54 2.74 -7.25
N ARG A 53 11.92 3.96 -7.64
CA ARG A 53 11.02 5.12 -7.73
C ARG A 53 9.98 4.93 -8.83
N TYR A 54 10.40 4.52 -10.03
CA TYR A 54 9.49 4.26 -11.14
C TYR A 54 8.46 3.18 -10.78
N ALA A 55 8.91 2.06 -10.22
CA ALA A 55 8.01 0.99 -9.79
C ALA A 55 7.02 1.43 -8.69
N TYR A 56 7.45 2.33 -7.79
CA TYR A 56 6.57 2.92 -6.80
C TYR A 56 5.51 3.83 -7.43
N ASP A 57 5.86 4.63 -8.42
CA ASP A 57 4.92 5.52 -9.10
C ASP A 57 3.89 4.69 -9.90
N GLU A 58 4.31 3.65 -10.63
CA GLU A 58 3.39 2.69 -11.28
C GLU A 58 2.46 1.99 -10.28
N PHE A 59 2.99 1.59 -9.12
CA PHE A 59 2.18 1.00 -8.06
C PHE A 59 1.09 1.97 -7.57
N ILE A 60 1.42 3.25 -7.37
CA ILE A 60 0.44 4.26 -6.97
C ILE A 60 -0.62 4.46 -8.06
N ASP A 61 -0.23 4.47 -9.34
CA ASP A 61 -1.19 4.60 -10.44
C ASP A 61 -2.19 3.43 -10.46
N VAL A 62 -1.71 2.18 -10.31
CA VAL A 62 -2.59 1.00 -10.27
C VAL A 62 -3.51 1.01 -9.04
N VAL A 63 -2.97 1.34 -7.86
CA VAL A 63 -3.73 1.35 -6.61
C VAL A 63 -4.72 2.52 -6.52
N SER A 64 -4.42 3.64 -7.15
CA SER A 64 -5.33 4.79 -7.22
C SER A 64 -6.41 4.61 -8.29
N ALA A 65 -6.06 4.05 -9.45
CA ALA A 65 -7.00 3.78 -10.54
C ALA A 65 -7.99 2.66 -10.20
N SER A 66 -7.65 1.74 -9.28
CA SER A 66 -8.60 0.72 -8.80
C SER A 66 -9.80 1.31 -8.07
N ASN A 67 -9.77 2.61 -7.74
CA ASN A 67 -10.91 3.33 -7.18
C ASN A 67 -11.92 3.81 -8.27
N ASP A 68 -11.56 3.79 -9.56
CA ASP A 68 -12.44 4.18 -10.68
C ASP A 68 -13.35 3.05 -11.19
N LEU A 69 -13.33 1.87 -10.54
CA LEU A 69 -14.40 0.87 -10.67
C LEU A 69 -15.66 1.24 -9.85
N GLY A 70 -15.70 2.46 -9.28
CA GLY A 70 -16.88 3.03 -8.60
C GLY A 70 -18.07 3.38 -9.50
N GLY A 71 -18.02 3.01 -10.79
CA GLY A 71 -19.12 3.15 -11.75
C GLY A 71 -20.02 1.92 -11.89
N ILE A 72 -19.72 0.81 -11.21
CA ILE A 72 -20.70 -0.28 -11.08
C ILE A 72 -21.66 0.14 -9.98
N PRO A 73 -22.93 0.43 -10.29
CA PRO A 73 -23.90 0.71 -9.26
C PRO A 73 -24.08 -0.61 -8.48
N VAL A 74 -23.60 -0.64 -7.24
CA VAL A 74 -23.85 -1.75 -6.32
C VAL A 74 -25.27 -1.60 -5.81
N ASP A 75 -26.22 -1.88 -6.69
CA ASP A 75 -27.64 -1.97 -6.36
C ASP A 75 -27.84 -3.22 -5.52
N PHE A 76 -27.53 -3.16 -4.22
CA PHE A 76 -28.08 -4.10 -3.25
C PHE A 76 -29.57 -3.76 -3.04
N ASP A 77 -30.39 -3.95 -4.09
CA ASP A 77 -31.83 -4.01 -3.94
C ASP A 77 -32.24 -5.47 -3.71
N ASP A 78 -32.47 -5.83 -2.44
CA ASP A 78 -32.97 -7.15 -2.02
C ASP A 78 -34.49 -7.29 -2.26
N SER A 79 -35.14 -6.33 -2.94
CA SER A 79 -36.61 -6.21 -2.89
C SER A 79 -37.34 -6.69 -4.13
N ALA A 80 -36.66 -7.03 -5.23
CA ALA A 80 -37.36 -7.50 -6.43
C ALA A 80 -36.49 -8.38 -7.36
N GLY A 81 -36.64 -9.69 -7.24
CA GLY A 81 -36.27 -10.60 -8.34
C GLY A 81 -35.80 -11.95 -7.88
N SER A 82 -36.73 -12.90 -7.82
CA SER A 82 -36.54 -14.36 -7.79
C SER A 82 -35.12 -14.82 -8.15
N TRP A 83 -34.25 -14.96 -7.15
CA TRP A 83 -32.99 -15.69 -7.27
C TRP A 83 -33.30 -17.18 -7.44
N THR A 84 -33.58 -17.63 -8.67
CA THR A 84 -33.54 -19.07 -8.98
C THR A 84 -32.08 -19.49 -9.02
N VAL A 85 -31.53 -19.84 -7.86
CA VAL A 85 -30.28 -20.59 -7.79
C VAL A 85 -30.54 -21.93 -8.49
N PRO A 86 -29.80 -22.28 -9.57
CA PRO A 86 -29.93 -23.60 -10.17
C PRO A 86 -29.60 -24.63 -9.09
N LYS A 87 -30.59 -25.44 -8.71
CA LYS A 87 -30.36 -26.57 -7.81
C LYS A 87 -29.51 -27.58 -8.56
N ILE A 88 -28.20 -27.54 -8.32
CA ILE A 88 -27.28 -28.56 -8.79
C ILE A 88 -27.61 -29.82 -7.99
N ASN A 89 -28.26 -30.78 -8.64
CA ASN A 89 -28.50 -32.09 -8.03
C ASN A 89 -27.18 -32.86 -8.03
N PHE A 90 -26.77 -33.30 -6.85
CA PHE A 90 -25.74 -34.31 -6.72
C PHE A 90 -26.40 -35.66 -6.45
N ASN A 91 -26.34 -36.51 -7.48
CA ASN A 91 -26.79 -37.90 -7.64
C ASN A 91 -28.30 -38.16 -7.80
#